data_AF-A0AAD9YGA3-F1
#
_entry.id   AF-A0AAD9YGA3-F1
#
_cell.length_a   1.000
_cell.length_b   1.000
_cell.length_c   1.000
_cell.angle_alpha   90.00
_cell.angle_beta   90.00
_cell.angle_gamma   90.00
#
_symmetry.space_group_name_H-M   'P 1'
#
loop_
_entity.id
_entity.type
_entity.pdbx_description
1 polymer ?
#
loop_
_entity_poly.entity_id
_entity_poly.type
_entity_poly.pdbx_seq_one_letter_code
_entity_poly.pdbx_strand_id
1 'polypeptide(L)'
;MAAPKESSRCATERPSKGKREEAEKLAAVMEPRLGPIHKAGMHMLLATSSQDDFLDHARKSVEIYEAILTNDLTAVQRAQLEEVLANAKDVLERARGDQSAIDREISKKLTTMTMSQLHDAQIQEMHDRLQAEAEAEQMKYEVPSPPDSD
;
A
#
# COMPACT_ATOMS: atom_id res chain seq x y z
N MET A 1 48.24 -23.29 -8.98
CA MET A 1 47.49 -22.31 -9.80
C MET A 1 46.24 -21.94 -9.04
N ALA A 2 46.10 -20.67 -8.71
CA ALA A 2 45.09 -20.13 -7.80
C ALA A 2 43.75 -19.91 -8.50
N ALA A 3 42.65 -20.15 -7.77
CA ALA A 3 41.28 -19.89 -8.20
C ALA A 3 40.95 -18.38 -8.21
N PRO A 4 40.05 -17.91 -9.08
CA PRO A 4 39.43 -16.62 -8.90
C PRO A 4 38.15 -16.76 -8.05
N LYS A 5 38.18 -16.13 -6.87
CA LYS A 5 37.00 -15.69 -6.14
C LYS A 5 36.67 -14.28 -6.63
N GLU A 6 35.40 -14.01 -6.93
CA GLU A 6 34.73 -12.73 -6.66
C GLU A 6 33.25 -12.87 -7.04
N SER A 7 32.37 -13.01 -6.05
CA SER A 7 31.77 -11.91 -5.27
C SER A 7 30.50 -11.40 -5.97
N SER A 8 29.46 -12.24 -5.87
CA SER A 8 28.07 -11.86 -6.11
C SER A 8 27.67 -10.85 -5.03
N ARG A 9 27.80 -9.56 -5.35
CA ARG A 9 27.20 -8.49 -4.55
C ARG A 9 25.74 -8.39 -4.93
N CYS A 10 24.91 -9.07 -4.14
CA CYS A 10 23.48 -8.88 -4.05
C CYS A 10 23.22 -7.39 -3.75
N ALA A 11 22.82 -6.62 -4.77
CA ALA A 11 22.35 -5.27 -4.60
C ALA A 11 21.01 -5.34 -3.86
N THR A 12 21.04 -5.09 -2.55
CA THR A 12 19.81 -4.82 -1.80
C THR A 12 19.28 -3.47 -2.28
N GLU A 13 18.35 -3.52 -3.23
CA GLU A 13 17.54 -2.38 -3.63
C GLU A 13 16.92 -1.76 -2.38
N ARG A 14 17.20 -0.47 -2.14
CA ARG A 14 16.52 0.25 -1.06
C ARG A 14 15.05 0.40 -1.49
N PRO A 15 14.08 -0.09 -0.70
CA PRO A 15 12.68 0.12 -1.03
C PRO A 15 12.41 1.62 -1.15
N SER A 16 11.74 2.01 -2.24
CA SER A 16 11.25 3.38 -2.44
C SER A 16 10.42 3.82 -1.24
N LYS A 17 10.41 5.12 -0.92
CA LYS A 17 9.75 5.67 0.28
C LYS A 17 8.31 5.14 0.50
N GLY A 18 7.52 4.96 -0.57
CA GLY A 18 6.16 4.40 -0.51
C GLY A 18 6.14 2.94 -0.04
N LYS A 19 6.98 2.07 -0.63
CA LYS A 19 7.11 0.65 -0.24
C LYS A 19 7.54 0.47 1.21
N ARG A 20 8.31 1.42 1.75
CA ARG A 20 8.72 1.42 3.16
C ARG A 20 7.56 1.78 4.09
N GLU A 21 6.75 2.77 3.73
CA GLU A 21 5.60 3.20 4.54
C GLU A 21 4.50 2.12 4.57
N GLU A 22 4.24 1.46 3.44
CA GLU A 22 3.35 0.30 3.36
C GLU A 22 3.84 -0.87 4.22
N ALA A 23 5.15 -1.18 4.15
CA ALA A 23 5.75 -2.22 4.98
C ALA A 23 5.68 -1.88 6.48
N GLU A 24 5.84 -0.62 6.86
CA GLU A 24 5.70 -0.14 8.23
C GLU A 24 4.23 -0.23 8.72
N LYS A 25 3.25 0.14 7.88
CA LYS A 25 1.81 -0.01 8.16
C LYS A 25 1.41 -1.48 8.34
N LEU A 26 1.90 -2.36 7.47
CA LEU A 26 1.64 -3.80 7.57
C LEU A 26 2.30 -4.40 8.81
N ALA A 27 3.55 -4.01 9.11
CA ALA A 27 4.27 -4.44 10.30
C ALA A 27 3.53 -4.04 11.59
N ALA A 28 2.95 -2.83 11.64
CA ALA A 28 2.18 -2.36 12.79
C ALA A 28 0.95 -3.24 13.10
N VAL A 29 0.33 -3.85 12.09
CA VAL A 29 -0.80 -4.78 12.24
C VAL A 29 -0.35 -6.20 12.60
N MET A 30 0.88 -6.57 12.23
CA MET A 30 1.47 -7.87 12.48
C MET A 30 2.18 -7.98 13.84
N GLU A 31 2.23 -6.89 14.62
CA GLU A 31 2.85 -6.88 15.96
C GLU A 31 2.19 -7.93 16.88
N PRO A 32 2.91 -9.01 17.27
CA PRO A 32 2.32 -10.15 17.98
C PRO A 32 1.75 -9.83 19.37
N ARG A 33 2.14 -8.68 19.92
CA ARG A 33 1.72 -8.22 21.25
C ARG A 33 0.36 -7.51 21.22
N LEU A 34 -0.14 -7.16 20.05
CA LEU A 34 -1.45 -6.50 19.94
C LEU A 34 -2.57 -7.51 20.16
N GLY A 35 -3.43 -7.22 21.13
CA GLY A 35 -4.65 -7.97 21.34
C GLY A 35 -5.62 -7.85 20.15
N PRO A 36 -6.58 -8.78 19.98
CA PRO A 36 -7.51 -8.80 18.85
C PRO A 36 -8.27 -7.48 18.65
N ILE A 37 -8.73 -6.84 19.74
CA ILE A 37 -9.43 -5.55 19.67
C ILE A 37 -8.53 -4.45 19.08
N HIS A 38 -7.28 -4.38 19.50
CA HIS A 38 -6.33 -3.39 18.98
C HIS A 38 -6.03 -3.65 17.51
N LYS A 39 -5.85 -4.92 17.14
CA LYS A 39 -5.61 -5.31 15.74
C LYS A 39 -6.79 -4.94 14.84
N ALA A 40 -8.02 -5.16 15.29
CA ALA A 40 -9.23 -4.75 14.59
C ALA A 40 -9.30 -3.22 14.42
N GLY A 41 -8.95 -2.47 15.46
CA GLY A 41 -8.87 -1.00 15.41
C GLY A 41 -7.81 -0.48 14.45
N MET A 42 -6.61 -1.09 14.43
CA MET A 42 -5.57 -0.75 13.47
C MET A 42 -6.02 -0.98 12.03
N HIS A 43 -6.74 -2.08 11.77
CA HIS A 43 -7.35 -2.32 10.47
C HIS A 43 -8.41 -1.26 10.11
N MET A 44 -9.21 -0.76 11.05
CA MET A 44 -10.12 0.36 10.76
C MET A 44 -9.35 1.63 10.37
N LEU A 45 -8.28 1.95 11.09
CA LEU A 45 -7.48 3.13 10.78
C LEU A 45 -6.88 3.02 9.37
N LEU A 46 -6.32 1.87 9.03
CA LEU A 46 -5.77 1.63 7.69
C LEU A 46 -6.86 1.63 6.61
N ALA A 47 -8.05 1.13 6.89
CA ALA A 47 -9.18 1.19 5.96
C ALA A 47 -9.59 2.63 5.60
N THR A 48 -9.29 3.61 6.46
CA THR A 48 -9.63 5.02 6.22
C THR A 48 -8.45 5.86 5.71
N SER A 49 -7.23 5.34 5.79
CA SER A 49 -6.00 6.11 5.53
C SER A 49 -5.08 5.48 4.48
N SER A 50 -5.28 4.21 4.15
CA SER A 50 -4.53 3.54 3.09
C SER A 50 -5.12 3.90 1.73
N GLN A 51 -4.25 4.17 0.76
CA GLN A 51 -4.64 4.39 -0.63
C GLN A 51 -4.86 3.05 -1.33
N ASP A 52 -4.06 2.04 -0.97
CA ASP A 52 -4.14 0.70 -1.50
C ASP A 52 -4.70 -0.25 -0.41
N ASP A 53 -5.51 -1.23 -0.81
CA ASP A 53 -6.06 -2.29 0.06
C ASP A 53 -7.01 -1.84 1.19
N PHE A 54 -7.57 -0.63 1.12
CA PHE A 54 -8.51 -0.09 2.11
C PHE A 54 -9.73 -1.00 2.33
N LEU A 55 -10.22 -1.66 1.27
CA LEU A 55 -11.34 -2.61 1.32
C LEU A 55 -11.00 -3.86 2.15
N ASP A 56 -9.79 -4.39 1.98
CA ASP A 56 -9.37 -5.61 2.67
C ASP A 56 -9.11 -5.33 4.15
N HIS A 57 -8.57 -4.15 4.48
CA HIS A 57 -8.48 -3.70 5.86
C HIS A 57 -9.85 -3.53 6.51
N ALA A 58 -10.83 -2.95 5.81
CA ALA A 58 -12.20 -2.82 6.33
C ALA A 58 -12.83 -4.19 6.61
N ARG A 59 -12.70 -5.13 5.67
CA ARG A 59 -13.18 -6.52 5.83
C ARG A 59 -12.53 -7.19 7.03
N LYS A 60 -11.20 -7.09 7.15
CA LYS A 60 -10.45 -7.74 8.23
C LYS A 60 -10.84 -7.20 9.61
N SER A 61 -11.11 -5.90 9.72
CA SER A 61 -11.60 -5.31 10.96
C SER A 61 -12.94 -5.93 11.40
N VAL A 62 -13.91 -6.01 10.47
CA VAL A 62 -15.23 -6.62 10.70
C VAL A 62 -15.08 -8.08 11.13
N GLU A 63 -14.30 -8.88 10.41
CA GLU A 63 -14.06 -10.29 10.73
C GLU A 63 -13.53 -10.48 12.16
N ILE A 64 -12.57 -9.64 12.58
CA ILE A 64 -11.98 -9.75 13.92
C ILE A 64 -13.00 -9.35 14.99
N TYR A 65 -13.77 -8.28 14.80
CA TYR A 65 -14.81 -7.88 15.76
C TYR A 65 -15.92 -8.93 15.87
N GLU A 66 -16.36 -9.53 14.76
CA GLU A 66 -17.32 -10.65 14.76
C GLU A 66 -16.76 -11.86 15.51
N ALA A 67 -15.49 -12.21 15.31
CA ALA A 67 -14.82 -13.29 16.04
C ALA A 67 -14.69 -13.00 17.55
N ILE A 68 -14.56 -11.74 17.96
CA ILE A 68 -14.53 -11.40 19.39
C ILE A 68 -15.92 -11.54 20.02
N LEU A 69 -17.00 -11.23 19.29
CA LEU A 69 -18.38 -11.35 19.78
C LEU A 69 -18.82 -12.78 20.08
N THR A 70 -18.13 -13.78 19.54
CA THR A 70 -18.39 -15.20 19.85
C THR A 70 -17.84 -15.62 21.21
N ASN A 71 -17.00 -14.80 21.85
CA ASN A 71 -16.46 -15.08 23.18
C ASN A 71 -17.49 -14.80 24.29
N ASP A 72 -17.21 -15.33 25.47
CA ASP A 72 -17.94 -14.97 26.69
C ASP A 72 -17.61 -13.53 27.10
N LEU A 73 -18.57 -12.65 26.86
CA LEU A 73 -18.50 -11.22 27.16
C LEU A 73 -19.63 -10.88 28.13
N THR A 74 -19.35 -9.95 29.05
CA THR A 74 -20.42 -9.34 29.84
C THR A 74 -21.39 -8.58 28.94
N ALA A 75 -22.63 -8.36 29.40
CA ALA A 75 -23.63 -7.62 28.63
C ALA A 75 -23.14 -6.23 28.21
N VAL A 76 -22.39 -5.54 29.08
CA VAL A 76 -21.82 -4.21 28.79
C VAL A 76 -20.75 -4.28 27.71
N GLN A 77 -19.81 -5.24 27.81
CA GLN A 77 -18.77 -5.43 26.81
C GLN A 77 -19.34 -5.82 25.46
N ARG A 78 -20.36 -6.69 25.45
CA ARG A 78 -21.08 -7.08 24.23
C ARG A 78 -21.72 -5.88 23.56
N ALA A 79 -22.47 -5.06 24.30
CA ALA A 79 -23.11 -3.87 23.76
C ALA A 79 -22.10 -2.87 23.16
N GLN A 80 -20.99 -2.61 23.87
CA GLN A 80 -19.91 -1.75 23.36
C GLN A 80 -19.27 -2.33 22.08
N LEU A 81 -19.05 -3.64 22.04
CA LEU A 81 -18.44 -4.30 20.89
C LEU A 81 -19.38 -4.34 19.68
N GLU A 82 -20.68 -4.49 19.90
CA GLU A 82 -21.71 -4.42 18.85
C GLU A 82 -21.77 -3.02 18.22
N GLU A 83 -21.67 -1.96 19.04
CA GLU A 83 -21.57 -0.58 18.54
C GLU A 83 -20.32 -0.38 17.66
N VAL A 84 -19.16 -0.87 18.13
CA VAL A 84 -17.92 -0.78 17.36
C VAL A 84 -17.99 -1.60 16.08
N LEU A 85 -18.59 -2.79 16.12
CA LEU A 85 -18.80 -3.62 14.93
C LEU A 85 -19.71 -2.93 13.92
N ALA A 86 -20.77 -2.25 14.36
CA ALA A 86 -21.64 -1.48 13.49
C ALA A 86 -20.84 -0.38 12.75
N ASN A 87 -20.00 0.35 13.48
CA ASN A 87 -19.11 1.35 12.88
C ASN A 87 -18.13 0.73 11.88
N ALA A 88 -17.56 -0.45 12.17
CA ALA A 88 -16.68 -1.16 11.25
C ALA A 88 -17.40 -1.61 9.96
N LYS A 89 -18.66 -2.04 10.07
CA LYS A 89 -19.52 -2.37 8.92
C LYS A 89 -19.82 -1.14 8.06
N ASP A 90 -20.09 -0.01 8.69
CA ASP A 90 -20.29 1.26 7.96
C ASP A 90 -19.03 1.67 7.18
N VAL A 91 -17.85 1.51 7.77
CA VAL A 91 -16.56 1.75 7.07
C VAL A 91 -16.42 0.80 5.88
N LEU A 92 -16.75 -0.48 6.04
CA LEU A 92 -16.71 -1.46 4.96
C LEU A 92 -17.67 -1.11 3.80
N GLU A 93 -18.89 -0.66 4.11
CA GLU A 93 -19.84 -0.24 3.07
C GLU A 93 -19.37 1.01 2.33
N ARG A 94 -18.77 1.99 3.03
CA ARG A 94 -18.14 3.15 2.38
C ARG A 94 -17.00 2.72 1.46
N ALA A 95 -16.11 1.85 1.94
CA ALA A 95 -15.03 1.30 1.13
C ALA A 95 -15.55 0.58 -0.13
N ARG A 96 -16.64 -0.18 -0.03
CA ARG A 96 -17.28 -0.81 -1.21
C ARG A 96 -17.83 0.21 -2.19
N GLY A 97 -18.42 1.28 -1.67
CA GLY A 97 -18.91 2.42 -2.46
C GLY A 97 -17.78 3.11 -3.21
N ASP A 98 -16.67 3.40 -2.54
CA ASP A 98 -15.50 4.06 -3.13
C ASP A 98 -14.86 3.19 -4.21
N GLN A 99 -14.66 1.89 -3.95
CA GLN A 99 -14.17 0.94 -4.97
C GLN A 99 -15.08 0.92 -6.20
N SER A 100 -16.40 0.86 -5.99
CA SER A 100 -17.37 0.85 -7.10
C SER A 100 -17.34 2.16 -7.90
N ALA A 101 -17.07 3.30 -7.25
CA ALA A 101 -16.93 4.59 -7.93
C ALA A 101 -15.65 4.65 -8.77
N ILE A 102 -14.53 4.17 -8.23
CA ILE A 102 -13.25 4.05 -8.93
C ILE A 102 -13.40 3.13 -10.15
N ASP A 103 -14.00 1.94 -9.98
CA ASP A 103 -14.19 0.98 -11.06
C ASP A 103 -15.05 1.56 -12.21
N ARG A 104 -16.07 2.34 -11.87
CA ARG A 104 -16.91 3.05 -12.84
C ARG A 104 -16.12 4.14 -13.57
N GLU A 105 -15.27 4.89 -12.87
CA GLU A 105 -14.44 5.92 -13.49
C GLU A 105 -13.41 5.30 -14.44
N ILE A 106 -12.75 4.21 -14.03
CA ILE A 106 -11.82 3.45 -14.87
C ILE A 106 -12.55 2.92 -16.10
N SER A 107 -13.70 2.28 -15.93
CA SER A 107 -14.52 1.77 -17.04
C SER A 107 -14.94 2.89 -18.00
N LYS A 108 -15.31 4.05 -17.47
CA LYS A 108 -15.64 5.23 -18.28
C LYS A 108 -14.42 5.71 -19.08
N LYS A 109 -13.24 5.82 -18.45
CA LYS A 109 -12.00 6.23 -19.14
C LYS A 109 -11.65 5.25 -20.26
N LEU A 110 -11.68 3.94 -19.98
CA LEU A 110 -11.40 2.89 -20.96
C LEU A 110 -12.39 2.89 -22.13
N THR A 111 -13.67 3.16 -21.89
CA THR A 111 -14.69 3.23 -22.96
C THR A 111 -14.60 4.52 -23.78
N THR A 112 -14.10 5.62 -23.20
CA THR A 112 -13.88 6.88 -23.93
C THR A 112 -12.56 6.94 -24.69
N MET A 113 -11.56 6.14 -24.32
CA MET A 113 -10.30 6.06 -25.06
C MET A 113 -10.47 5.18 -26.29
N THR A 114 -10.17 5.74 -27.46
CA THR A 114 -10.03 4.96 -28.69
C THR A 114 -8.76 4.11 -28.65
N MET A 115 -8.71 2.99 -29.36
CA MET A 115 -7.50 2.13 -29.44
C MET A 115 -6.24 2.93 -29.81
N SER A 116 -6.36 3.96 -30.66
CA SER A 116 -5.25 4.86 -31.00
C SER A 116 -4.73 5.62 -29.77
N GLN A 117 -5.63 6.18 -28.96
CA GLN A 117 -5.24 6.90 -27.74
C GLN A 117 -4.65 6.00 -26.67
N LEU A 118 -5.05 4.72 -26.63
CA LEU A 118 -4.45 3.73 -25.75
C LEU A 118 -2.99 3.42 -26.16
N HIS A 119 -2.75 3.28 -27.47
CA HIS A 119 -1.40 3.11 -28.01
C HIS A 119 -0.53 4.34 -27.79
N ASP A 120 -1.07 5.55 -28.02
CA ASP A 120 -0.35 6.79 -27.79
C ASP A 120 0.02 6.96 -26.31
N ALA A 121 -0.89 6.61 -25.39
CA ALA A 121 -0.61 6.62 -23.95
C ALA A 121 0.47 5.61 -23.55
N GLN A 122 0.48 4.40 -24.13
CA GLN A 122 1.55 3.41 -23.88
C GLN A 122 2.91 3.87 -24.42
N ILE A 123 2.93 4.51 -25.59
CA ILE A 123 4.17 5.07 -26.17
C ILE A 123 4.69 6.21 -25.29
N GLN A 124 3.80 7.06 -24.78
CA GLN A 124 4.14 8.15 -23.88
C GLN A 124 4.73 7.61 -22.57
N GLU A 125 4.08 6.63 -21.93
CA GLU A 125 4.56 6.02 -20.68
C GLU A 125 5.96 5.40 -20.86
N MET A 126 6.20 4.74 -21.99
CA MET A 126 7.52 4.17 -22.32
C MET A 126 8.58 5.27 -22.48
N HIS A 127 8.27 6.38 -23.16
CA HIS A 127 9.20 7.50 -23.29
C HIS A 127 9.51 8.14 -21.94
N ASP A 128 8.50 8.37 -21.11
CA ASP A 128 8.66 8.96 -19.78
C ASP A 128 9.55 8.08 -18.89
N ARG A 129 9.40 6.75 -18.96
CA ARG A 129 10.25 5.80 -18.24
C ARG A 129 11.71 5.85 -18.71
N LEU A 130 11.93 5.86 -20.02
CA LEU A 130 13.28 5.93 -20.60
C LEU A 130 13.97 7.26 -20.23
N GLN A 131 13.22 8.35 -20.22
CA GLN A 131 13.75 9.66 -19.82
C GLN A 131 14.12 9.69 -18.33
N ALA A 132 13.25 9.17 -17.46
CA ALA A 132 13.53 9.09 -16.03
C ALA A 132 14.75 8.20 -15.73
N GLU A 133 14.93 7.10 -16.47
CA GLU A 133 16.10 6.23 -16.36
C GLU A 133 17.39 6.95 -16.81
N ALA A 134 17.34 7.69 -17.92
CA ALA A 134 18.48 8.48 -18.40
C ALA A 134 18.88 9.61 -17.44
N GLU A 135 17.91 10.30 -16.84
CA GLU A 135 18.15 11.34 -15.83
C GLU A 135 18.74 10.76 -14.54
N ALA A 136 18.22 9.60 -14.10
CA ALA A 136 18.76 8.88 -12.94
C ALA A 136 20.20 8.39 -13.17
N GLU A 137 20.52 8.00 -14.41
CA GLU A 137 21.87 7.58 -14.78
C GLU A 137 22.83 8.77 -14.85
N GLN A 138 22.42 9.93 -15.38
CA GLN A 138 23.25 11.16 -15.37
C GLN A 138 23.57 11.65 -13.96
N MET A 139 22.60 11.64 -13.04
CA MET A 139 22.85 12.02 -11.63
C MET A 139 23.82 11.08 -10.89
N LYS A 140 24.00 9.85 -11.38
CA LYS A 140 24.93 8.88 -10.78
C LYS A 140 26.40 9.18 -11.13
N TYR A 141 26.65 9.96 -12.19
CA TYR A 141 27.99 10.27 -12.69
C TYR A 141 28.44 11.73 -12.49
N GLU A 142 27.59 12.62 -11.96
CA GLU A 142 28.01 13.94 -11.46
C GLU A 142 28.73 13.78 -10.10
N VAL A 143 29.98 13.35 -10.18
CA VAL A 143 30.95 13.48 -9.08
C VAL A 143 31.30 14.97 -8.96
N PRO A 144 31.16 15.60 -7.78
CA PRO A 144 31.53 17.00 -7.61
C PRO A 144 33.03 17.15 -7.88
N SER A 145 33.36 17.98 -8.86
CA SER A 145 34.74 18.31 -9.21
C SER A 145 35.44 18.84 -7.95
N PRO A 146 36.59 18.28 -7.55
CA PRO A 146 37.29 18.73 -6.35
C PRO A 146 37.70 20.21 -6.54
N PRO A 147 37.63 21.03 -5.48
CA PRO A 147 38.03 22.43 -5.59
C PRO A 147 39.52 22.51 -5.93
N ASP A 148 39.82 23.32 -6.95
CA ASP A 148 41.19 23.66 -7.33
C ASP A 148 41.94 24.17 -6.09
N SER A 149 43.01 23.48 -5.75
CA SER A 149 43.88 23.83 -4.63
C SER A 149 44.94 24.80 -5.13
N ASP A 150 44.80 26.09 -4.76
CA ASP A 150 45.85 27.11 -4.83
C ASP A 150 46.94 26.87 -3.75
#